data_AF-A0A915UZ89-F1
#
_entry.id   AF-A0A915UZ89-F1
#
_cell.length_a   1.000
_cell.length_b   1.000
_cell.length_c   1.000
_cell.angle_alpha   90.00
_cell.angle_beta   90.00
_cell.angle_gamma   90.00
#
_symmetry.space_group_name_H-M   'P 1'
#
loop_
_entity.id
_entity.type
_entity.pdbx_description
1 polymer ?
#
loop_
_entity_poly.entity_id
_entity_poly.type
_entity_poly.pdbx_seq_one_letter_code
_entity_poly.pdbx_strand_id
1 'polypeptide(L)'
;MAKKQAKVAVVESLLVEKSLQQIAHCLAYLVLQTDELKGKSNNDLIPLLASFGFDRSSIASILQTTPLTVSVRLSQLKAKSDRKSTSKAKSENQADTSK
;
A
#
# COMPACT_ATOMS: atom_id res chain seq x y z
N MET A 1 39.68 14.16 -14.26
CA MET A 1 38.42 14.78 -14.70
C MET A 1 37.21 13.83 -14.67
N ALA A 2 37.39 12.49 -14.73
CA ALA A 2 36.28 11.51 -14.72
C ALA A 2 35.38 11.52 -13.46
N LYS A 3 35.93 11.74 -12.26
CA LYS A 3 35.17 11.75 -10.99
C LYS A 3 34.11 12.86 -10.89
N LYS A 4 34.28 13.97 -11.62
CA LYS A 4 33.36 15.12 -11.58
C LYS A 4 32.12 14.88 -12.45
N GLN A 5 32.28 14.24 -13.61
CA GLN A 5 31.16 13.92 -14.50
C GLN A 5 30.27 12.80 -13.94
N ALA A 6 30.85 11.79 -13.28
CA ALA A 6 30.08 10.74 -12.62
C ALA A 6 29.17 11.29 -11.50
N LYS A 7 29.62 12.31 -10.76
CA LYS A 7 28.80 12.95 -9.72
C LYS A 7 27.59 13.72 -10.28
N VAL A 8 27.73 14.35 -11.44
CA VAL A 8 26.66 15.14 -12.06
C VAL A 8 25.53 14.23 -12.55
N ALA A 9 25.87 13.13 -13.23
CA ALA A 9 24.89 12.16 -13.72
C ALA A 9 24.08 11.50 -12.58
N VAL A 10 24.72 11.22 -11.43
CA VAL A 10 24.05 10.65 -10.26
C VAL A 10 23.06 11.64 -9.64
N VAL A 11 23.43 12.93 -9.57
CA VAL A 11 22.55 13.98 -9.02
C VAL A 11 21.32 14.19 -9.91
N GLU A 12 21.49 14.19 -11.23
CA GLU A 12 20.40 14.33 -12.19
C GLU A 12 19.42 13.16 -12.09
N SER A 13 19.92 11.92 -12.00
CA SER A 13 19.08 10.73 -11.77
C SER A 13 18.27 10.82 -10.48
N LEU A 14 18.88 11.26 -9.37
CA LEU A 14 18.20 11.43 -8.08
C LEU A 14 17.10 12.51 -8.13
N LEU A 15 17.30 13.57 -8.92
CA LEU A 15 16.29 14.61 -9.10
C LEU A 15 15.08 14.08 -9.87
N VAL A 16 15.33 13.30 -10.93
CA VAL A 16 14.26 12.66 -11.70
C VAL A 16 13.45 11.70 -10.82
N GLU A 17 14.10 10.85 -10.03
CA GLU A 17 13.43 9.94 -9.10
C GLU A 17 12.53 10.69 -8.09
N LYS A 18 13.05 11.78 -7.50
CA LYS A 18 12.26 12.62 -6.59
C LYS A 18 11.06 13.26 -7.28
N SER A 19 11.24 13.76 -8.50
CA SER A 19 10.15 14.38 -9.27
C SER A 19 9.05 13.36 -9.63
N LEU A 20 9.45 12.13 -10.00
CA LEU A 20 8.52 11.03 -10.26
C LEU A 20 7.75 10.65 -9.00
N GLN A 21 8.42 10.57 -7.87
CA GLN A 21 7.77 10.28 -6.59
C GLN A 21 6.74 11.35 -6.20
N GLN A 22 7.07 12.64 -6.42
CA GLN A 22 6.13 13.74 -6.20
C GLN A 22 4.90 13.66 -7.12
N ILE A 23 5.11 13.37 -8.41
CA ILE A 23 4.01 13.19 -9.37
C ILE A 23 3.12 12.03 -8.94
N ALA A 24 3.70 10.89 -8.53
CA ALA A 24 2.96 9.75 -8.04
C ALA A 24 2.12 10.08 -6.79
N HIS A 25 2.67 10.84 -5.84
CA HIS A 25 1.92 11.31 -4.66
C HIS A 25 0.76 12.23 -5.03
N CYS A 26 0.97 13.16 -5.97
CA CYS A 26 -0.10 14.04 -6.46
C CYS A 26 -1.22 13.25 -7.14
N LEU A 27 -0.88 12.29 -7.99
CA LEU A 27 -1.86 11.43 -8.66
C LEU A 27 -2.64 10.59 -7.66
N ALA A 28 -1.96 9.99 -6.68
CA ALA A 28 -2.62 9.23 -5.63
C ALA A 28 -3.62 10.11 -4.85
N TYR A 29 -3.22 11.34 -4.48
CA TYR A 29 -4.11 12.28 -3.83
C TYR A 29 -5.34 12.63 -4.69
N LEU A 30 -5.15 12.89 -5.98
CA LEU A 30 -6.26 13.18 -6.90
C LEU A 30 -7.23 12.00 -7.02
N VAL A 31 -6.72 10.77 -7.10
CA VAL A 31 -7.55 9.57 -7.13
C VAL A 31 -8.43 9.48 -5.87
N LEU A 32 -7.89 9.81 -4.70
CA LEU A 32 -8.66 9.82 -3.44
C LEU A 32 -9.78 10.86 -3.41
N GLN A 33 -9.69 11.91 -4.23
CA GLN A 33 -10.72 12.96 -4.30
C GLN A 33 -11.88 12.61 -5.26
N THR A 34 -11.79 11.49 -5.99
CA THR A 34 -12.89 11.01 -6.84
C THR A 34 -14.10 10.63 -6.01
N ASP A 35 -15.30 10.78 -6.56
CA ASP A 35 -16.56 10.51 -5.84
C ASP A 35 -16.68 9.06 -5.34
N GLU A 36 -15.99 8.12 -5.99
CA GLU A 36 -15.95 6.71 -5.58
C GLU A 36 -15.15 6.45 -4.30
N LEU A 37 -14.16 7.31 -4.01
CA LEU A 37 -13.21 7.13 -2.92
C LEU A 37 -13.33 8.22 -1.84
N LYS A 38 -13.96 9.33 -2.17
CA LYS A 38 -14.21 10.44 -1.27
C LYS A 38 -15.05 10.00 -0.08
N GLY A 39 -14.54 10.27 1.13
CA GLY A 39 -15.21 9.88 2.38
C GLY A 39 -15.02 8.41 2.78
N LYS A 40 -14.30 7.60 1.99
CA LYS A 40 -13.91 6.26 2.44
C LYS A 40 -12.95 6.34 3.61
N SER A 41 -13.04 5.33 4.46
CA SER A 41 -12.21 5.26 5.66
C SER A 41 -10.78 4.86 5.32
N ASN A 42 -9.82 5.22 6.17
CA ASN A 42 -8.42 4.77 6.04
C ASN A 42 -8.31 3.24 5.98
N ASN A 43 -9.28 2.50 6.54
CA ASN A 43 -9.33 1.04 6.48
C ASN A 43 -9.46 0.50 5.05
N ASP A 44 -10.03 1.28 4.14
CA ASP A 44 -10.26 0.95 2.73
C ASP A 44 -9.21 1.59 1.82
N LEU A 45 -8.76 2.80 2.16
CA LEU A 45 -7.77 3.54 1.36
C LEU A 45 -6.34 2.98 1.52
N ILE A 46 -5.96 2.52 2.73
CA ILE A 46 -4.64 1.92 2.99
C ILE A 46 -4.36 0.71 2.08
N PRO A 47 -5.22 -0.32 2.01
CA PRO A 47 -4.98 -1.46 1.13
C PRO A 47 -4.97 -1.07 -0.35
N LEU A 48 -5.79 -0.09 -0.76
CA LEU A 48 -5.80 0.40 -2.13
C LEU A 48 -4.46 1.04 -2.50
N LEU A 49 -3.96 1.98 -1.70
CA LEU A 49 -2.66 2.62 -1.97
C LEU A 49 -1.49 1.63 -1.89
N ALA A 50 -1.55 0.63 -0.99
CA ALA A 50 -0.57 -0.44 -0.95
C ALA A 50 -0.60 -1.29 -2.23
N SER A 51 -1.77 -1.51 -2.83
CA SER A 51 -1.90 -2.22 -4.10
C SER A 51 -1.29 -1.47 -5.29
N PHE A 52 -1.20 -0.14 -5.22
CA PHE A 52 -0.48 0.69 -6.18
C PHE A 52 1.04 0.72 -5.96
N GLY A 53 1.54 0.01 -4.94
CA GLY A 53 2.97 -0.09 -4.66
C GLY A 53 3.54 1.02 -3.78
N PHE A 54 2.69 1.87 -3.18
CA PHE A 54 3.17 2.86 -2.23
C PHE A 54 3.69 2.20 -0.95
N ASP A 55 4.82 2.70 -0.45
CA ASP A 55 5.38 2.26 0.83
C ASP A 55 4.62 2.86 2.02
N ARG A 56 4.87 2.32 3.22
CA ARG A 56 4.17 2.71 4.44
C ARG A 56 4.29 4.21 4.75
N SER A 57 5.45 4.81 4.49
CA SER A 57 5.67 6.23 4.75
C SER A 57 4.92 7.09 3.75
N SER A 58 4.97 6.76 2.46
CA SER A 58 4.19 7.47 1.43
C SER A 58 2.69 7.42 1.71
N ILE A 59 2.15 6.26 2.06
CA ILE A 59 0.72 6.11 2.41
C ILE A 59 0.36 6.99 3.61
N ALA A 60 1.21 6.99 4.65
CA ALA A 60 1.01 7.81 5.84
C ALA A 60 0.99 9.31 5.50
N SER A 61 1.88 9.76 4.63
CA SER A 61 1.91 11.14 4.15
C SER A 61 0.67 11.51 3.34
N ILE A 62 0.22 10.65 2.41
CA ILE A 62 -0.95 10.90 1.56
C ILE A 62 -2.24 10.98 2.40
N LEU A 63 -2.42 10.04 3.34
CA LEU A 63 -3.63 9.94 4.17
C LEU A 63 -3.58 10.76 5.46
N GLN A 64 -2.51 11.54 5.66
CA GLN A 64 -2.28 12.32 6.89
C GLN A 64 -2.44 11.48 8.17
N THR A 65 -1.80 10.31 8.19
CA THR A 65 -1.85 9.37 9.32
C THR A 65 -0.44 8.95 9.73
N THR A 66 -0.31 8.01 10.67
CA THR A 66 0.99 7.51 11.13
C THR A 66 1.41 6.25 10.37
N PRO A 67 2.72 6.04 10.11
CA PRO A 67 3.22 4.80 9.55
C PRO A 67 2.86 3.56 10.39
N LEU A 68 2.72 3.74 11.72
CA LEU A 68 2.28 2.69 12.63
C LEU A 68 0.84 2.25 12.33
N THR A 69 -0.08 3.20 12.14
CA THR A 69 -1.47 2.93 11.75
C THR A 69 -1.54 2.13 10.45
N VAL A 70 -0.76 2.54 9.44
CA VAL A 70 -0.67 1.84 8.15
C VAL A 70 -0.16 0.41 8.35
N SER A 71 0.92 0.24 9.13
CA SER A 71 1.51 -1.07 9.40
C SER A 71 0.54 -2.00 10.12
N VAL A 72 -0.15 -1.52 11.16
CA VAL A 72 -1.15 -2.30 11.90
C VAL A 72 -2.27 -2.73 10.97
N ARG A 73 -2.77 -1.82 10.12
CA ARG A 73 -3.86 -2.13 9.20
C ARG A 73 -3.48 -3.20 8.18
N LEU A 74 -2.29 -3.10 7.58
CA LEU A 74 -1.78 -4.11 6.64
C LEU A 74 -1.59 -5.47 7.32
N SER A 75 -1.10 -5.51 8.55
CA SER A 75 -0.98 -6.75 9.33
C SER A 75 -2.34 -7.38 9.64
N GLN A 76 -3.34 -6.57 10.01
CA GLN A 76 -4.71 -7.05 10.23
C GLN A 76 -5.33 -7.65 8.96
N LEU A 77 -5.06 -7.05 7.79
CA LEU A 77 -5.50 -7.57 6.49
C LEU A 77 -4.93 -8.95 6.19
N LYS A 78 -3.62 -9.13 6.40
CA LYS A 78 -2.96 -10.44 6.24
C LYS A 78 -3.56 -11.49 7.18
N ALA A 79 -3.69 -11.18 8.47
CA ALA A 79 -4.27 -12.09 9.45
C ALA A 79 -5.72 -12.50 9.13
N LYS A 80 -6.52 -11.60 8.55
CA LYS A 80 -7.88 -11.92 8.09
C LYS A 80 -7.88 -12.87 6.89
N SER A 81 -6.93 -12.72 5.97
CA SER A 81 -6.77 -13.64 4.84
C SER A 81 -6.47 -15.06 5.31
N ASP A 82 -5.56 -15.22 6.28
CA ASP A 82 -5.12 -16.52 6.80
C ASP A 82 -6.20 -17.25 7.63
N ARG A 83 -7.07 -16.50 8.31
CA ARG A 83 -8.22 -17.10 9.01
C ARG A 83 -9.32 -17.59 8.07
N LYS A 84 -9.43 -17.00 6.87
CA LYS A 84 -10.44 -17.39 5.87
C LYS A 84 -10.05 -18.68 5.15
N SER A 85 -8.76 -18.95 4.97
CA SER A 85 -8.28 -20.21 4.39
C SER A 85 -8.41 -21.39 5.36
N THR A 86 -8.16 -21.17 6.65
CA THR A 86 -8.22 -22.22 7.69
C THR A 86 -9.64 -22.61 8.09
N SER A 87 -10.60 -21.68 8.05
CA SER A 87 -12.02 -21.98 8.34
C SER A 87 -12.70 -22.77 7.22
N LYS A 88 -12.27 -22.59 5.96
CA LYS A 88 -12.79 -23.37 4.82
C LYS A 88 -12.33 -24.83 4.87
N ALA A 89 -11.08 -25.08 5.27
CA ALA A 89 -10.52 -26.43 5.40
C ALA A 89 -11.18 -27.27 6.53
N LYS A 90 -11.80 -26.63 7.53
CA LYS A 90 -12.42 -27.35 8.66
C LYS A 90 -13.90 -27.71 8.42
N SER A 91 -14.55 -27.10 7.42
CA SER A 91 -15.96 -27.34 7.11
C SER A 91 -16.20 -28.49 6.13
N GLU A 92 -15.16 -29.01 5.47
CA GLU A 92 -15.27 -30.08 4.46
C GLU A 92 -15.12 -31.49 5.04
N ASN A 93 -14.68 -31.63 6.31
CA ASN A 93 -14.42 -32.92 6.96
C ASN A 93 -15.52 -33.41 7.93
N GLN A 94 -16.71 -32.79 7.92
CA GLN A 94 -17.82 -33.13 8.85
C GLN A 94 -19.10 -33.63 8.16
N ALA A 95 -19.06 -33.93 6.85
CA ALA A 95 -20.24 -34.33 6.07
C ALA A 95 -20.33 -35.84 5.75
N ASP A 96 -19.41 -36.69 6.23
CA ASP A 96 -19.36 -38.11 5.82
C ASP A 96 -19.20 -39.10 6.99
N THR A 97 -20.05 -38.99 8.01
CA THR A 97 -20.28 -40.08 8.97
C THR A 97 -21.74 -40.08 9.45
N SER A 98 -22.65 -40.55 8.61
CA SER A 98 -23.97 -41.04 9.02
C SER A 98 -24.53 -41.94 7.92
N LYS A 99 -24.24 -43.24 8.01
CA LYS A 99 -25.08 -44.34 7.54
C LYS A 99 -24.87 -45.55 8.44
#